data_AF-A0A256XQ63-F1
#
_entry.id   AF-A0A256XQ63-F1
#
_cell.length_a   1.000
_cell.length_b   1.000
_cell.length_c   1.000
_cell.angle_alpha   90.00
_cell.angle_beta   90.00
_cell.angle_gamma   90.00
#
_symmetry.space_group_name_H-M   'P 1'
#
loop_
_entity.id
_entity.type
_entity.pdbx_description
1 polymer ?
#
loop_
_entity_poly.entity_id
_entity_poly.type
_entity_poly.pdbx_seq_one_letter_code
_entity_poly.pdbx_strand_id
1 'polypeptide(L)'
;MFIRVRGIYATALTNLFLSNGFNITQPGEIVAKRFSLKRETIPADVTVKDREDKKGIVIIGDKETVKKLASIFKKAFTCSIFKEYSYGIYDCFKGKILRKKRGLWIVEIPRGYGFLEYNGKLREGDIVFVHVKKPFLSEPPLLRYGIAVSGKYARLIQYGRVTFSRHIKNKNRRKELMTLSAFLKLENWGIRWRSNANFGKFEDIIAELESLKRKALKIAKLEDEPPCFVSKGDAIFEIIFSLKDKLKLDGIRNEIVSTLRGHHYFKSEHGIDYTAQWKIKLY
;
A
#
# COMPACT_ATOMS: atom_id res chain seq x y z
N MET A 1 12.13 -10.04 -5.38
CA MET A 1 11.00 -9.17 -4.92
C MET A 1 11.10 -9.03 -3.42
N PHE A 2 11.04 -7.80 -2.90
CA PHE A 2 11.20 -7.51 -1.48
C PHE A 2 9.86 -7.21 -0.81
N ILE A 3 9.56 -7.95 0.26
CA ILE A 3 8.32 -7.84 1.01
C ILE A 3 8.61 -7.26 2.40
N ARG A 4 7.85 -6.24 2.76
CA ARG A 4 7.79 -5.74 4.13
C ARG A 4 6.56 -6.30 4.83
N VAL A 5 6.77 -7.01 5.93
CA VAL A 5 5.67 -7.61 6.72
C VAL A 5 5.52 -6.88 8.06
N ARG A 6 4.29 -6.60 8.47
CA ARG A 6 3.94 -5.96 9.74
C ARG A 6 2.71 -6.62 10.35
N GLY A 7 2.60 -6.53 11.68
CA GLY A 7 1.39 -6.94 12.40
C GLY A 7 1.49 -8.30 13.07
N ILE A 8 0.35 -8.79 13.56
CA ILE A 8 0.26 -10.00 14.38
C ILE A 8 0.62 -11.26 13.60
N TYR A 9 0.34 -11.28 12.29
CA TYR A 9 0.64 -12.41 11.41
C TYR A 9 2.10 -12.42 10.91
N ALA A 10 2.93 -11.45 11.30
CA ALA A 10 4.19 -11.18 10.64
C ALA A 10 5.17 -12.37 10.66
N THR A 11 5.25 -13.12 11.76
CA THR A 11 6.17 -14.27 11.86
C THR A 11 5.74 -15.41 10.94
N ALA A 12 4.46 -15.80 10.96
CA ALA A 12 3.95 -16.86 10.08
C ALA A 12 4.12 -16.49 8.60
N LEU A 13 3.79 -15.25 8.25
CA LEU A 13 3.89 -14.77 6.87
C LEU A 13 5.33 -14.61 6.41
N THR A 14 6.25 -14.20 7.29
CA THR A 14 7.68 -14.19 6.97
C THR A 14 8.18 -15.59 6.64
N ASN A 15 7.81 -16.61 7.43
CA ASN A 15 8.18 -18.00 7.13
C ASN A 15 7.64 -18.41 5.75
N LEU A 16 6.33 -18.22 5.52
CA LEU A 16 5.68 -18.53 4.26
C LEU A 16 6.35 -17.86 3.05
N PHE A 17 6.74 -16.59 3.16
CA PHE A 17 7.38 -15.87 2.07
C PHE A 17 8.81 -16.34 1.79
N LEU A 18 9.60 -16.62 2.83
CA LEU A 18 10.95 -17.16 2.66
C LEU A 18 10.92 -18.54 1.98
N SER A 19 10.01 -19.42 2.41
CA SER A 19 9.82 -20.75 1.78
C SER A 19 9.36 -20.69 0.33
N ASN A 20 8.83 -19.55 -0.13
CA ASN A 20 8.42 -19.32 -1.52
C ASN A 20 9.42 -18.43 -2.30
N GLY A 21 10.64 -18.23 -1.80
CA GLY A 21 11.72 -17.55 -2.52
C GLY A 21 11.61 -16.01 -2.55
N PHE A 22 10.82 -15.40 -1.66
CA PHE A 22 10.77 -13.95 -1.54
C PHE A 22 11.80 -13.44 -0.54
N ASN A 23 12.29 -12.21 -0.77
CA ASN A 23 13.18 -11.53 0.15
C ASN A 23 12.38 -10.69 1.15
N ILE A 24 12.81 -10.68 2.40
CA ILE A 24 12.21 -9.87 3.47
C ILE A 24 13.05 -8.63 3.68
N THR A 25 12.42 -7.46 3.64
CA THR A 25 13.11 -6.18 3.86
C THR A 25 12.50 -5.40 5.02
N GLN A 26 13.32 -4.55 5.63
CA GLN A 26 12.97 -3.71 6.76
C GLN A 26 12.23 -4.50 7.85
N PRO A 27 12.73 -5.68 8.29
CA PRO A 27 12.04 -6.48 9.29
C PRO A 27 11.94 -5.75 10.64
N GLY A 28 10.84 -6.00 11.37
CA GLY A 28 10.75 -5.61 12.77
C GLY A 28 11.75 -6.39 13.62
N GLU A 29 12.13 -5.89 14.79
CA GLU A 29 13.19 -6.49 15.64
C GLU A 29 12.93 -7.96 15.96
N ILE A 30 11.70 -8.27 16.35
CA ILE A 30 11.30 -9.62 16.71
C ILE A 30 11.43 -10.57 15.51
N VAL A 31 11.01 -10.13 14.32
CA VAL A 31 11.10 -10.94 13.10
C VAL A 31 12.56 -11.10 12.68
N ALA A 32 13.36 -10.02 12.73
CA ALA A 32 14.78 -10.09 12.40
C ALA A 32 15.53 -11.10 13.28
N LYS A 33 15.27 -11.08 14.60
CA LYS A 33 15.86 -12.02 15.55
C LYS A 33 15.42 -13.47 15.30
N ARG A 34 14.13 -13.71 15.07
CA ARG A 34 13.58 -15.07 14.86
C ARG A 34 14.13 -15.78 13.63
N PHE A 35 14.42 -15.03 12.58
CA PHE A 35 14.86 -15.57 11.28
C PHE A 35 16.33 -15.25 10.98
N SER A 36 17.08 -14.71 11.95
CA SER A 36 18.47 -14.27 11.78
C SER A 36 18.68 -13.37 10.53
N LEU A 37 17.69 -12.52 10.24
CA LEU A 37 17.69 -11.70 9.03
C LEU A 37 18.49 -10.41 9.24
N LYS A 38 19.26 -10.04 8.23
CA LYS A 38 19.86 -8.71 8.15
C LYS A 38 18.75 -7.65 8.10
N ARG A 39 18.95 -6.52 8.80
CA ARG A 39 18.00 -5.39 8.78
C ARG A 39 18.23 -4.53 7.54
N GLU A 40 18.08 -5.15 6.37
CA GLU A 40 18.25 -4.47 5.09
C GLU A 40 17.23 -3.32 4.96
N THR A 41 17.71 -2.23 4.36
CA THR A 41 16.95 -0.99 4.16
C THR A 41 16.37 -0.89 2.75
N ILE A 42 16.56 -1.92 1.92
CA ILE A 42 16.10 -1.98 0.53
C ILE A 42 14.61 -1.65 0.45
N PRO A 43 14.17 -0.81 -0.51
CA PRO A 43 12.76 -0.46 -0.66
C PRO A 43 11.89 -1.70 -0.89
N ALA A 44 10.83 -1.83 -0.10
CA ALA A 44 9.86 -2.90 -0.30
C ALA A 44 9.04 -2.65 -1.58
N ASP A 45 8.85 -3.71 -2.37
CA ASP A 45 7.94 -3.72 -3.52
C ASP A 45 6.49 -3.84 -3.06
N VAL A 46 6.26 -4.59 -1.98
CA VAL A 46 4.95 -4.80 -1.35
C VAL A 46 5.04 -4.70 0.17
N THR A 47 3.99 -4.15 0.77
CA THR A 47 3.77 -4.20 2.22
C THR A 47 2.58 -5.07 2.54
N VAL A 48 2.78 -6.06 3.41
CA VAL A 48 1.75 -6.90 4.00
C VAL A 48 1.56 -6.46 5.45
N LYS A 49 0.33 -6.12 5.82
CA LYS A 49 -0.02 -5.67 7.18
C LYS A 49 -1.37 -6.21 7.60
N ASP A 50 -1.63 -6.20 8.90
CA ASP A 50 -2.96 -6.52 9.42
C ASP A 50 -4.01 -5.58 8.80
N ARG A 51 -5.21 -6.15 8.59
CA ARG A 51 -6.44 -5.37 8.43
C ARG A 51 -6.70 -4.55 9.69
N GLU A 52 -7.52 -3.51 9.55
CA GLU A 52 -7.92 -2.66 10.67
C GLU A 52 -8.65 -3.45 11.77
N ASP A 53 -9.49 -4.41 11.36
CA ASP A 53 -10.16 -5.37 12.24
C ASP A 53 -9.25 -6.50 12.77
N LYS A 54 -7.98 -6.57 12.34
CA LYS A 54 -7.02 -7.66 12.62
C LYS A 54 -7.48 -9.07 12.24
N LYS A 55 -8.63 -9.24 11.58
CA LYS A 55 -9.20 -10.54 11.17
C LYS A 55 -8.59 -11.08 9.87
N GLY A 56 -7.57 -10.41 9.36
CA GLY A 56 -6.77 -10.86 8.24
C GLY A 56 -5.73 -9.83 7.86
N ILE A 57 -5.36 -9.79 6.58
CA ILE A 57 -4.29 -8.93 6.08
C ILE A 57 -4.68 -8.13 4.84
N VAL A 58 -3.96 -7.03 4.65
CA VAL A 58 -3.97 -6.19 3.45
C VAL A 58 -2.57 -6.19 2.85
N ILE A 59 -2.52 -6.50 1.55
CA ILE A 59 -1.32 -6.46 0.72
C ILE A 59 -1.41 -5.24 -0.18
N ILE A 60 -0.41 -4.36 -0.11
CA ILE A 60 -0.38 -3.10 -0.89
C ILE A 60 0.99 -2.92 -1.53
N GLY A 61 1.05 -2.71 -2.85
CA GLY A 61 2.28 -2.36 -3.54
C GLY A 61 2.25 -2.66 -5.03
N ASP A 62 3.39 -3.09 -5.58
CA ASP A 62 3.51 -3.38 -7.01
C ASP A 62 2.57 -4.52 -7.46
N LYS A 63 1.86 -4.28 -8.56
CA LYS A 63 0.79 -5.16 -9.08
C LYS A 63 1.28 -6.57 -9.41
N GLU A 64 2.48 -6.73 -9.94
CA GLU A 64 3.00 -8.05 -10.30
C GLU A 64 3.30 -8.87 -9.04
N THR A 65 3.94 -8.22 -8.06
CA THR A 65 4.24 -8.85 -6.77
C THR A 65 2.96 -9.20 -6.00
N VAL A 66 1.96 -8.30 -6.00
CA VAL A 66 0.64 -8.56 -5.38
C VAL A 66 -0.05 -9.77 -6.04
N LYS A 67 -0.02 -9.89 -7.37
CA LYS A 67 -0.59 -11.04 -8.08
C LYS A 67 0.09 -12.36 -7.69
N LYS A 68 1.43 -12.38 -7.65
CA LYS A 68 2.18 -13.58 -7.23
C LYS A 68 1.80 -14.00 -5.81
N LEU A 69 1.74 -13.04 -4.89
CA LEU A 69 1.29 -13.29 -3.52
C LEU A 69 -0.15 -13.80 -3.47
N ALA A 70 -1.08 -13.16 -4.18
CA ALA A 70 -2.48 -13.59 -4.22
C ALA A 70 -2.61 -15.06 -4.64
N SER A 71 -1.86 -15.50 -5.66
CA SER A 71 -1.83 -16.91 -6.09
C SER A 71 -1.33 -17.85 -5.00
N ILE A 72 -0.28 -17.48 -4.27
CA ILE A 72 0.25 -18.28 -3.14
C ILE A 72 -0.79 -18.36 -2.03
N PHE A 73 -1.40 -17.23 -1.67
CA PHE A 73 -2.40 -17.18 -0.61
C PHE A 73 -3.66 -18.00 -0.97
N LYS A 74 -4.15 -17.93 -2.20
CA LYS A 74 -5.29 -18.74 -2.65
C LYS A 74 -5.01 -20.25 -2.60
N LYS A 75 -3.79 -20.66 -2.92
CA LYS A 75 -3.36 -22.07 -2.79
C LYS A 75 -3.21 -22.49 -1.33
N ALA A 76 -2.67 -21.60 -0.49
CA ALA A 76 -2.37 -21.91 0.90
C ALA A 76 -3.59 -21.89 1.82
N PHE A 77 -4.59 -21.03 1.55
CA PHE A 77 -5.70 -20.76 2.48
C PHE A 77 -7.05 -20.93 1.79
N THR A 78 -7.59 -22.14 1.80
CA THR A 78 -8.76 -22.51 1.00
C THR A 78 -10.10 -22.10 1.62
N CYS A 79 -10.12 -21.73 2.90
CA CYS A 79 -11.35 -21.36 3.61
C CYS A 79 -11.47 -19.83 3.83
N SER A 80 -10.50 -19.06 3.37
CA SER A 80 -10.43 -17.60 3.57
C SER A 80 -11.13 -16.85 2.46
N ILE A 81 -11.60 -15.65 2.78
CA ILE A 81 -12.22 -14.75 1.78
C ILE A 81 -11.13 -13.87 1.19
N PHE A 82 -11.07 -13.83 -0.14
CA PHE A 82 -10.12 -13.02 -0.90
C PHE A 82 -10.85 -11.85 -1.55
N LYS A 83 -10.31 -10.64 -1.41
CA LYS A 83 -10.85 -9.43 -2.04
C LYS A 83 -9.83 -8.83 -3.00
N GLU A 84 -10.17 -8.87 -4.29
CA GLU A 84 -9.38 -8.29 -5.36
C GLU A 84 -10.00 -6.99 -5.83
N TYR A 85 -9.24 -5.90 -5.72
CA TYR A 85 -9.71 -4.60 -6.13
C TYR A 85 -9.41 -4.38 -7.63
N SER A 86 -10.43 -3.98 -8.37
CA SER A 86 -10.30 -3.66 -9.81
C SER A 86 -9.36 -2.48 -10.07
N TYR A 87 -9.22 -1.58 -9.09
CA TYR A 87 -8.42 -0.37 -9.15
C TYR A 87 -7.41 -0.31 -8.00
N GLY A 88 -6.17 0.05 -8.34
CA GLY A 88 -5.13 0.36 -7.37
C GLY A 88 -5.31 1.76 -6.78
N ILE A 89 -4.81 1.96 -5.56
CA ILE A 89 -4.76 3.30 -4.95
C ILE A 89 -3.74 4.14 -5.70
N TYR A 90 -4.14 5.35 -6.10
CA TYR A 90 -3.41 6.25 -6.99
C TYR A 90 -3.22 5.73 -8.42
N ASP A 91 -4.00 4.75 -8.89
CA ASP A 91 -4.15 4.54 -10.33
C ASP A 91 -4.67 5.83 -10.95
N CYS A 92 -4.02 6.28 -12.02
CA CYS A 92 -4.31 7.53 -12.71
C CYS A 92 -4.96 7.24 -14.06
N PHE A 93 -5.95 8.06 -14.41
CA PHE A 93 -6.75 7.94 -15.63
C PHE A 93 -6.93 9.31 -16.28
N LYS A 94 -7.16 9.30 -17.59
CA LYS A 94 -7.78 10.40 -18.31
C LYS A 94 -9.24 10.00 -18.50
N GLY A 95 -10.16 10.75 -17.92
CA GLY A 95 -11.58 10.42 -17.88
C GLY A 95 -12.44 11.56 -18.40
N LYS A 96 -13.69 11.23 -18.72
CA LYS A 96 -14.68 12.20 -19.20
C LYS A 96 -15.72 12.48 -18.11
N ILE A 97 -15.99 13.74 -17.84
CA ILE A 97 -17.05 14.13 -16.92
C ILE A 97 -18.39 13.78 -17.56
N LEU A 98 -19.17 12.90 -16.92
CA LEU A 98 -20.49 12.53 -17.39
C LEU A 98 -21.55 13.48 -16.87
N ARG A 99 -21.66 13.59 -15.54
CA ARG A 99 -22.67 14.43 -14.86
C ARG A 99 -22.35 14.65 -13.39
N LYS A 100 -23.09 15.55 -12.75
CA LYS A 100 -23.02 15.76 -11.29
C LYS A 100 -24.19 15.08 -10.57
N LYS A 101 -23.91 14.29 -9.53
CA LYS A 101 -24.92 13.61 -8.70
C LYS A 101 -24.56 13.74 -7.22
N ARG A 102 -25.50 14.23 -6.40
CA ARG A 102 -25.33 14.38 -4.93
C ARG A 102 -24.03 15.12 -4.54
N GLY A 103 -23.70 16.18 -5.27
CA GLY A 103 -22.49 16.98 -5.02
C GLY A 103 -21.18 16.40 -5.55
N LEU A 104 -21.18 15.17 -6.09
CA LEU A 104 -20.01 14.51 -6.67
C LEU A 104 -20.11 14.46 -8.19
N TRP A 105 -18.97 14.59 -8.87
CA TRP A 105 -18.90 14.38 -10.32
C TRP A 105 -18.75 12.90 -10.63
N ILE A 106 -19.49 12.40 -11.61
CA ILE A 106 -19.33 11.06 -12.15
C ILE A 106 -18.36 11.17 -13.32
N VAL A 107 -17.25 10.45 -13.24
CA VAL A 107 -16.19 10.46 -14.26
C VAL A 107 -16.12 9.07 -14.88
N GLU A 108 -16.25 9.01 -16.19
CA GLU A 108 -16.02 7.79 -16.95
C GLU A 108 -14.53 7.46 -16.94
N ILE A 109 -14.20 6.22 -16.57
CA ILE A 109 -12.84 5.70 -16.49
C ILE A 109 -12.82 4.28 -17.08
N PRO A 110 -11.66 3.71 -17.42
CA PRO A 110 -11.62 2.34 -17.90
C PRO A 110 -12.32 1.39 -16.93
N ARG A 111 -13.15 0.48 -17.46
CA ARG A 111 -13.94 -0.52 -16.72
C ARG A 111 -15.13 0.02 -15.90
N GLY A 112 -15.52 1.28 -16.09
CA GLY A 112 -16.75 1.81 -15.49
C GLY A 112 -16.70 3.32 -15.26
N TYR A 113 -17.03 3.73 -14.04
CA TYR A 113 -16.98 5.14 -13.63
C TYR A 113 -16.44 5.25 -12.20
N GLY A 114 -16.08 6.46 -11.79
CA GLY A 114 -15.73 6.78 -10.41
C GLY A 114 -16.36 8.09 -9.95
N PHE A 115 -16.37 8.31 -8.64
CA PHE A 115 -16.91 9.51 -8.02
C PHE A 115 -15.80 10.50 -7.71
N LEU A 116 -15.87 11.71 -8.25
CA LEU A 116 -14.87 12.76 -8.08
C LEU A 116 -15.37 13.85 -7.11
N GLU A 117 -14.63 14.01 -6.02
CA GLU A 117 -14.74 15.15 -5.10
C GLU A 117 -13.94 16.33 -5.66
N TYR A 118 -14.62 17.31 -6.29
CA TYR A 118 -13.97 18.52 -6.78
C TYR A 118 -14.91 19.72 -6.76
N ASN A 119 -14.45 20.81 -6.12
CA ASN A 119 -15.22 22.05 -5.95
C ASN A 119 -14.93 23.12 -7.01
N GLY A 120 -13.98 22.87 -7.93
CA GLY A 120 -13.70 23.80 -9.02
C GLY A 120 -14.75 23.74 -10.13
N LYS A 121 -14.61 24.64 -11.11
CA LYS A 121 -15.49 24.71 -12.27
C LYS A 121 -15.18 23.53 -13.21
N LEU A 122 -16.15 22.64 -13.39
CA LEU A 122 -16.18 21.55 -14.38
C LEU A 122 -17.53 21.55 -15.06
N ARG A 123 -17.56 21.07 -16.30
CA ARG A 123 -18.76 20.89 -17.13
C ARG A 123 -18.87 19.44 -17.60
N GLU A 124 -20.07 19.03 -17.94
CA GLU A 124 -20.30 17.74 -18.60
C GLU A 124 -19.58 17.72 -19.94
N GLY A 125 -18.93 16.61 -20.26
CA GLY A 125 -18.07 16.46 -21.43
C GLY A 125 -16.60 16.84 -21.23
N ASP A 126 -16.25 17.54 -20.14
CA ASP A 126 -14.86 17.90 -19.86
C ASP A 126 -13.96 16.66 -19.75
N ILE A 127 -12.77 16.75 -20.34
CA ILE A 127 -11.74 15.71 -20.25
C ILE A 127 -10.76 16.10 -19.17
N VAL A 128 -10.58 15.23 -18.17
CA VAL A 128 -9.79 15.54 -16.98
C VAL A 128 -8.88 14.38 -16.60
N PHE A 129 -7.73 14.72 -16.00
CA PHE A 129 -6.92 13.73 -15.29
C PHE A 129 -7.47 13.52 -13.88
N VAL A 130 -7.61 12.25 -13.50
CA VAL A 130 -8.09 11.84 -12.18
C VAL A 130 -7.26 10.67 -11.65
N HIS A 131 -7.17 10.54 -10.34
CA HIS A 131 -6.55 9.38 -9.71
C HIS A 131 -7.41 8.81 -8.58
N VAL A 132 -7.25 7.52 -8.31
CA VAL A 132 -8.00 6.80 -7.28
C VAL A 132 -7.49 7.22 -5.89
N LYS A 133 -8.32 7.93 -5.13
CA LYS A 133 -8.09 8.27 -3.73
C LYS A 133 -8.40 7.07 -2.82
N LYS A 134 -9.52 6.38 -3.08
CA LYS A 134 -9.95 5.20 -2.33
C LYS A 134 -10.64 4.21 -3.28
N PRO A 135 -10.12 2.99 -3.45
CA PRO A 135 -10.81 1.96 -4.19
C PRO A 135 -11.85 1.26 -3.30
N PHE A 136 -12.90 0.74 -3.92
CA PHE A 136 -13.91 -0.11 -3.29
C PHE A 136 -14.01 -1.42 -4.07
N LEU A 137 -14.57 -2.45 -3.43
CA LEU A 137 -14.69 -3.78 -4.04
C LEU A 137 -15.89 -3.86 -4.99
N SER A 138 -17.06 -3.41 -4.50
CA SER A 138 -18.34 -3.53 -5.20
C SER A 138 -18.93 -2.17 -5.58
N GLU A 139 -18.21 -1.09 -5.32
CA GLU A 139 -18.62 0.27 -5.60
C GLU A 139 -17.60 0.97 -6.51
N PRO A 140 -18.03 1.98 -7.29
CA PRO A 140 -17.14 2.87 -8.02
C PRO A 140 -16.08 3.50 -7.10
N PRO A 141 -14.80 3.63 -7.54
CA PRO A 141 -13.76 4.23 -6.73
C PRO A 141 -14.03 5.71 -6.46
N LEU A 142 -13.55 6.19 -5.31
CA LEU A 142 -13.45 7.62 -5.04
C LEU A 142 -12.20 8.17 -5.73
N LEU A 143 -12.40 9.18 -6.56
CA LEU A 143 -11.40 9.85 -7.36
C LEU A 143 -11.04 11.21 -6.79
N ARG A 144 -9.84 11.69 -7.15
CA ARG A 144 -9.38 13.05 -6.92
C ARG A 144 -8.86 13.63 -8.23
N TYR A 145 -9.08 14.93 -8.40
CA TYR A 145 -8.64 15.67 -9.57
C TYR A 145 -7.11 15.76 -9.66
N GLY A 146 -6.58 15.69 -10.87
CA GLY A 146 -5.15 15.84 -11.17
C GLY A 146 -4.39 14.51 -11.27
N ILE A 147 -3.17 14.60 -11.80
CA ILE A 147 -2.30 13.45 -12.05
C ILE A 147 -1.65 12.94 -10.75
N ALA A 148 -1.53 11.62 -10.62
CA ALA A 148 -0.68 10.99 -9.62
C ALA A 148 0.38 10.10 -10.29
N VAL A 149 1.63 10.18 -9.83
CA VAL A 149 2.73 9.32 -10.30
C VAL A 149 3.44 8.69 -9.12
N SER A 150 3.44 7.36 -9.06
CA SER A 150 3.96 6.58 -7.94
C SER A 150 5.40 6.11 -8.16
N GLY A 151 6.28 6.39 -7.20
CA GLY A 151 7.62 5.78 -7.06
C GLY A 151 7.71 4.90 -5.81
N LYS A 152 8.87 4.31 -5.52
CA LYS A 152 9.12 3.49 -4.32
C LYS A 152 9.25 4.35 -3.06
N TYR A 153 9.89 5.52 -3.14
CA TYR A 153 10.13 6.44 -2.03
C TYR A 153 9.11 7.56 -1.94
N ALA A 154 8.65 8.08 -3.07
CA ALA A 154 7.76 9.21 -3.14
C ALA A 154 6.61 8.99 -4.13
N ARG A 155 5.61 9.86 -4.05
CA ARG A 155 4.55 9.98 -5.03
C ARG A 155 4.34 11.45 -5.33
N LEU A 156 4.35 11.81 -6.60
CA LEU A 156 3.99 13.15 -7.05
C LEU A 156 2.49 13.22 -7.27
N ILE A 157 1.84 14.24 -6.74
CA ILE A 157 0.40 14.48 -6.85
C ILE A 157 0.19 15.91 -7.31
N GLN A 158 -0.40 16.10 -8.48
CA GLN A 158 -0.71 17.42 -9.01
C GLN A 158 -1.71 18.12 -8.10
N TYR A 159 -1.52 19.41 -7.84
CA TYR A 159 -2.27 20.23 -6.88
C TYR A 159 -2.24 19.70 -5.43
N GLY A 160 -1.31 18.77 -5.15
CA GLY A 160 -1.10 18.22 -3.83
C GLY A 160 -0.26 19.12 -2.94
N ARG A 161 -0.11 18.71 -1.68
CA ARG A 161 0.82 19.30 -0.71
C ARG A 161 1.91 18.30 -0.35
N VAL A 162 2.98 18.77 0.27
CA VAL A 162 3.99 17.89 0.87
C VAL A 162 3.36 17.16 2.06
N THR A 163 3.34 15.83 2.02
CA THR A 163 2.79 14.98 3.09
C THR A 163 3.68 13.77 3.35
N PHE A 164 3.57 13.19 4.54
CA PHE A 164 4.39 12.05 4.95
C PHE A 164 3.54 10.84 5.28
N SER A 165 4.04 9.65 4.97
CA SER A 165 3.52 8.40 5.53
C SER A 165 3.58 8.47 7.06
N ARG A 166 2.51 7.99 7.72
CA ARG A 166 2.44 7.88 9.18
C ARG A 166 3.57 7.05 9.80
N HIS A 167 4.24 6.22 9.00
CA HIS A 167 5.34 5.36 9.43
C HIS A 167 6.71 6.04 9.44
N ILE A 168 6.85 7.23 8.85
CA ILE A 168 8.06 8.05 8.96
C ILE A 168 7.93 8.87 10.24
N LYS A 169 8.38 8.35 11.39
CA LYS A 169 8.24 9.02 12.70
C LYS A 169 9.45 9.88 13.08
N ASN A 170 10.63 9.57 12.54
CA ASN A 170 11.86 10.29 12.86
C ASN A 170 11.76 11.76 12.40
N LYS A 171 11.90 12.70 13.35
CA LYS A 171 11.77 14.14 13.10
C LYS A 171 12.90 14.68 12.20
N ASN A 172 14.14 14.24 12.41
CA ASN A 172 15.28 14.66 11.60
C ASN A 172 15.09 14.20 10.16
N ARG A 173 14.67 12.94 9.97
CA ARG A 173 14.37 12.42 8.63
C ARG A 173 13.24 13.18 7.94
N ARG A 174 12.21 13.61 8.67
CA ARG A 174 11.15 14.47 8.09
C ARG A 174 11.69 15.84 7.68
N LYS A 175 12.56 16.47 8.49
CA LYS A 175 13.19 17.75 8.15
C LYS A 175 14.01 17.64 6.88
N GLU A 176 14.88 16.63 6.80
CA GLU A 176 15.67 16.30 5.60
C GLU A 176 14.82 16.21 4.33
N LEU A 177 13.76 15.38 4.37
CA LEU A 177 12.86 15.19 3.24
C LEU A 177 12.05 16.45 2.92
N MET A 178 11.73 17.27 3.93
CA MET A 178 11.06 18.56 3.74
C MET A 178 11.98 19.56 3.02
N THR A 179 13.24 19.67 3.44
CA THR A 179 14.26 20.49 2.77
C THR A 179 14.42 20.07 1.31
N LEU A 180 14.50 18.75 1.06
CA LEU A 180 14.57 18.22 -0.29
C LEU A 180 13.34 18.57 -1.13
N SER A 181 12.15 18.54 -0.52
CA SER A 181 10.91 18.92 -1.19
C SER A 181 10.91 20.40 -1.60
N ALA A 182 11.45 21.28 -0.76
CA ALA A 182 11.55 22.72 -1.04
C ALA A 182 12.55 23.02 -2.16
N PHE A 183 13.67 22.29 -2.19
CA PHE A 183 14.71 22.48 -3.20
C PHE A 183 14.23 22.16 -4.63
N LEU A 184 13.43 21.10 -4.80
CA LEU A 184 13.01 20.63 -6.12
C LEU A 184 11.99 21.52 -6.84
N LYS A 185 11.43 22.53 -6.16
CA LYS A 185 10.47 23.53 -6.69
C LYS A 185 9.51 22.95 -7.75
N LEU A 186 8.69 21.97 -7.36
CA LEU A 186 7.73 21.35 -8.27
C LEU A 186 6.45 22.19 -8.34
N GLU A 187 6.41 23.17 -9.25
CA GLU A 187 5.23 24.03 -9.45
C GLU A 187 3.97 23.20 -9.69
N ASN A 188 2.89 23.48 -8.95
CA ASN A 188 1.62 22.74 -9.02
C ASN A 188 1.70 21.24 -8.67
N TRP A 189 2.77 20.79 -7.98
CA TRP A 189 2.90 19.39 -7.54
C TRP A 189 3.22 19.29 -6.04
N GLY A 190 2.51 18.40 -5.36
CA GLY A 190 2.83 17.96 -4.02
C GLY A 190 3.61 16.65 -4.00
N ILE A 191 4.40 16.45 -2.96
CA ILE A 191 5.14 15.21 -2.72
C ILE A 191 4.52 14.46 -1.55
N ARG A 192 4.09 13.22 -1.78
CA ARG A 192 3.73 12.29 -0.71
C ARG A 192 4.87 11.32 -0.46
N TRP A 193 5.60 11.54 0.63
CA TRP A 193 6.68 10.66 1.07
C TRP A 193 6.14 9.32 1.57
N ARG A 194 6.58 8.22 0.92
CA ARG A 194 6.19 6.84 1.25
C ARG A 194 7.10 6.28 2.34
N SER A 195 6.65 5.21 3.01
CA SER A 195 7.41 4.61 4.13
C SER A 195 8.83 4.16 3.77
N ASN A 196 9.12 3.84 2.51
CA ASN A 196 10.47 3.48 2.07
C ASN A 196 11.45 4.67 2.18
N ALA A 197 10.98 5.91 2.05
CA ALA A 197 11.83 7.11 2.21
C ALA A 197 12.43 7.24 3.60
N ASN A 198 11.88 6.54 4.60
CA ASN A 198 12.45 6.47 5.94
C ASN A 198 13.85 5.83 5.97
N PHE A 199 14.17 4.97 4.99
CA PHE A 199 15.43 4.21 4.96
C PHE A 199 16.23 4.40 3.65
N GLY A 200 15.66 5.12 2.66
CA GLY A 200 16.31 5.35 1.38
C GLY A 200 17.52 6.29 1.49
N LYS A 201 18.55 6.03 0.70
CA LYS A 201 19.67 6.97 0.54
C LYS A 201 19.20 8.21 -0.22
N PHE A 202 19.86 9.34 -0.01
CA PHE A 202 19.44 10.60 -0.63
C PHE A 202 19.57 10.56 -2.15
N GLU A 203 20.65 9.97 -2.64
CA GLU A 203 20.96 9.83 -4.07
C GLU A 203 19.83 9.07 -4.78
N ASP A 204 19.41 7.94 -4.21
CA ASP A 204 18.31 7.12 -4.73
C ASP A 204 16.98 7.88 -4.75
N ILE A 205 16.74 8.68 -3.71
CA ILE A 205 15.52 9.48 -3.58
C ILE A 205 15.48 10.61 -4.61
N ILE A 206 16.60 11.32 -4.79
CA ILE A 206 16.74 12.40 -5.78
C ILE A 206 16.53 11.84 -7.19
N ALA A 207 17.24 10.76 -7.52
CA ALA A 207 17.11 10.09 -8.82
C ALA A 207 15.67 9.64 -9.09
N GLU A 208 14.97 9.11 -8.08
CA GLU A 208 13.56 8.77 -8.21
C GLU A 208 12.69 10.00 -8.46
N LEU A 209 12.88 11.10 -7.74
CA LEU A 209 12.07 12.30 -7.91
C LEU A 209 12.22 12.92 -9.30
N GLU A 210 13.44 12.95 -9.83
CA GLU A 210 13.70 13.37 -11.22
C GLU A 210 13.00 12.45 -12.24
N SER A 211 13.04 11.13 -12.01
CA SER A 211 12.31 10.15 -12.83
C SER A 211 10.79 10.40 -12.77
N LEU A 212 10.25 10.65 -11.57
CA LEU A 212 8.83 10.94 -11.38
C LEU A 212 8.44 12.25 -12.05
N LYS A 213 9.27 13.30 -11.98
CA LYS A 213 9.05 14.58 -12.65
C LYS A 213 8.99 14.40 -14.17
N ARG A 214 9.93 13.66 -14.76
CA ARG A 214 9.91 13.34 -16.20
C ARG A 214 8.65 12.57 -16.61
N LYS A 215 8.25 11.57 -15.83
CA LYS A 215 7.01 10.80 -16.06
C LYS A 215 5.76 11.69 -15.97
N ALA A 216 5.69 12.56 -14.97
CA ALA A 216 4.60 13.50 -14.79
C ALA A 216 4.44 14.46 -15.98
N LEU A 217 5.56 15.03 -16.47
CA LEU A 217 5.57 15.89 -17.65
C LEU A 217 5.15 15.15 -18.92
N LYS A 218 5.59 13.90 -19.08
CA LYS A 218 5.17 13.05 -20.20
C LYS A 218 3.66 12.77 -20.16
N ILE A 219 3.13 12.46 -18.97
CA ILE A 219 1.70 12.21 -18.76
C ILE A 219 0.86 13.44 -19.07
N ALA A 220 1.29 14.62 -18.64
CA ALA A 220 0.57 15.87 -18.88
C ALA A 220 0.42 16.22 -20.37
N LYS A 221 1.26 15.62 -21.24
CA LYS A 221 1.23 15.79 -22.70
C LYS A 221 0.52 14.63 -23.43
N LEU A 222 -0.14 13.72 -22.73
CA LEU A 222 -0.84 12.59 -23.37
C LEU A 222 -2.09 13.08 -24.12
N GLU A 223 -2.14 12.77 -25.42
CA GLU A 223 -3.24 13.11 -26.31
C GLU A 223 -4.27 11.98 -26.43
N ASP A 224 -3.99 10.79 -25.88
CA ASP A 224 -4.88 9.62 -25.89
C ASP A 224 -6.34 9.97 -25.56
N GLU A 225 -7.27 9.35 -26.29
CA GLU A 225 -8.69 9.56 -26.10
C GLU A 225 -9.18 8.99 -24.75
N PRO A 226 -9.99 9.73 -23.98
CA PRO A 226 -10.61 9.21 -22.78
C PRO A 226 -11.75 8.22 -23.11
N PRO A 227 -12.02 7.23 -22.26
CA PRO A 227 -11.34 6.94 -21.00
C PRO A 227 -10.07 6.09 -21.19
N CYS A 228 -8.92 6.55 -20.68
CA CYS A 228 -7.66 5.82 -20.79
C CYS A 228 -6.91 5.69 -19.46
N PHE A 229 -6.13 4.61 -19.32
CA PHE A 229 -5.24 4.39 -18.20
C PHE A 229 -3.93 5.12 -18.42
N VAL A 230 -3.50 5.90 -17.43
CA VAL A 230 -2.38 6.83 -17.57
C VAL A 230 -1.16 6.37 -16.79
N SER A 231 -1.35 5.98 -15.53
CA SER A 231 -0.23 5.57 -14.68
C SER A 231 -0.68 4.62 -13.58
N LYS A 232 0.24 3.73 -13.17
CA LYS A 232 -0.02 2.76 -12.11
C LYS A 232 0.16 3.35 -10.71
N GLY A 233 -0.82 3.08 -9.87
CA GLY A 233 -0.77 3.21 -8.42
C GLY A 233 -0.24 1.94 -7.75
N ASP A 234 -0.65 1.74 -6.50
CA ASP A 234 -0.39 0.50 -5.75
C ASP A 234 -1.61 -0.41 -5.82
N ALA A 235 -1.42 -1.67 -6.23
CA ALA A 235 -2.47 -2.68 -6.18
C ALA A 235 -2.80 -3.04 -4.73
N ILE A 236 -4.07 -3.39 -4.48
CA ILE A 236 -4.57 -3.78 -3.16
C ILE A 236 -5.19 -5.17 -3.26
N PHE A 237 -4.82 -6.04 -2.33
CA PHE A 237 -5.43 -7.35 -2.13
C PHE A 237 -5.68 -7.57 -0.64
N GLU A 238 -6.88 -7.99 -0.28
CA GLU A 238 -7.21 -8.29 1.12
C GLU A 238 -7.56 -9.77 1.29
N ILE A 239 -7.22 -10.27 2.47
CA ILE A 239 -7.58 -11.61 2.90
C ILE A 239 -8.26 -11.48 4.26
N ILE A 240 -9.41 -12.11 4.41
CA ILE A 240 -10.07 -12.32 5.71
C ILE A 240 -9.85 -13.79 6.07
N PHE A 241 -9.08 -14.04 7.12
CA PHE A 241 -8.72 -15.40 7.49
C PHE A 241 -9.86 -16.09 8.23
N SER A 242 -10.23 -17.27 7.76
CA SER A 242 -11.10 -18.18 8.50
C SER A 242 -10.42 -18.68 9.78
N LEU A 243 -11.18 -19.23 10.73
CA LEU A 243 -10.59 -19.88 11.91
C LEU A 243 -9.63 -21.01 11.50
N LYS A 244 -10.02 -21.83 10.52
CA LYS A 244 -9.19 -22.94 10.01
C LYS A 244 -7.85 -22.44 9.47
N ASP A 245 -7.86 -21.36 8.70
CA ASP A 245 -6.64 -20.77 8.14
C ASP A 245 -5.81 -20.03 9.18
N LYS A 246 -6.42 -19.44 10.22
CA LYS A 246 -5.70 -18.90 11.39
C LYS A 246 -4.97 -20.01 12.15
N LEU A 247 -5.60 -21.17 12.35
CA LEU A 247 -4.95 -22.33 12.96
C LEU A 247 -3.80 -22.86 12.09
N LYS A 248 -3.94 -22.84 10.77
CA LYS A 248 -2.84 -23.15 9.84
C LYS A 248 -1.68 -22.16 10.00
N LEU A 249 -1.97 -20.86 10.12
CA LEU A 249 -0.95 -19.83 10.39
C LEU A 249 -0.27 -20.02 11.76
N ASP A 250 -0.99 -20.50 12.78
CA ASP A 250 -0.39 -20.88 14.06
C ASP A 250 0.64 -22.01 13.86
N GLY A 251 0.30 -23.02 13.07
CA GLY A 251 1.21 -24.11 12.69
C GLY A 251 2.48 -23.61 11.99
N ILE A 252 2.31 -22.77 10.95
CA ILE A 252 3.44 -22.16 10.21
C ILE A 252 4.32 -21.31 11.13
N ARG A 253 3.74 -20.62 12.11
CA ARG A 253 4.50 -19.87 13.13
C ARG A 253 5.24 -20.81 14.07
N ASN A 254 4.63 -21.94 14.43
CA ASN A 254 5.18 -22.92 15.36
C ASN A 254 6.48 -23.57 14.87
N GLU A 255 6.69 -23.65 13.56
CA GLU A 255 7.95 -24.09 12.95
C GLU A 255 9.14 -23.19 13.33
N ILE A 256 8.89 -21.93 13.70
CA ILE A 256 9.93 -20.94 13.99
C ILE A 256 10.01 -20.60 15.48
N VAL A 257 8.86 -20.56 16.15
CA VAL A 257 8.77 -20.22 17.57
C VAL A 257 7.56 -20.89 18.17
N SER A 258 7.70 -21.46 19.36
CA SER A 258 6.59 -22.08 20.09
C SER A 258 5.34 -21.19 20.07
N THR A 259 4.24 -21.76 19.59
CA THR A 259 2.98 -21.07 19.30
C THR A 259 1.83 -21.85 19.91
N LEU A 260 1.09 -21.20 20.82
CA LEU A 260 -0.16 -21.75 21.33
C LEU A 260 -1.18 -21.87 20.19
N ARG A 261 -1.89 -22.99 20.13
CA ARG A 261 -3.02 -23.17 19.21
C ARG A 261 -4.09 -22.10 19.49
N GLY A 262 -4.55 -21.41 18.45
CA GLY A 262 -5.49 -20.29 18.55
C GLY A 262 -4.80 -18.93 18.72
N HIS A 263 -3.47 -18.83 18.67
CA HIS A 263 -2.73 -17.58 18.86
C HIS A 263 -3.25 -16.44 17.98
N HIS A 264 -3.38 -16.67 16.67
CA HIS A 264 -3.89 -15.64 15.75
C HIS A 264 -5.37 -15.33 15.97
N TYR A 265 -6.17 -16.33 16.38
CA TYR A 265 -7.58 -16.10 16.73
C TYR A 265 -7.69 -15.13 17.91
N PHE A 266 -7.05 -15.42 19.04
CA PHE A 266 -7.11 -14.59 20.23
C PHE A 266 -6.56 -13.17 19.98
N LYS A 267 -5.44 -13.05 19.27
CA LYS A 267 -4.89 -11.73 18.88
C LYS A 267 -5.76 -10.93 17.92
N SER A 268 -6.62 -11.60 17.16
CA SER A 268 -7.54 -10.93 16.23
C SER A 268 -8.82 -10.47 16.91
N GLU A 269 -9.28 -11.15 17.96
CA GLU A 269 -10.49 -10.77 18.70
C GLU A 269 -10.20 -9.73 19.80
N HIS A 270 -9.03 -9.84 20.44
CA HIS A 270 -8.62 -8.90 21.48
C HIS A 270 -7.30 -8.28 21.05
N GLY A 271 -7.17 -6.96 21.12
CA GLY A 271 -5.93 -6.25 20.85
C GLY A 271 -4.79 -6.55 21.85
N ILE A 272 -4.74 -7.75 22.45
CA ILE A 272 -3.80 -8.16 23.47
C ILE A 272 -2.41 -8.32 22.83
N ASP A 273 -1.55 -7.35 23.14
CA ASP A 273 -0.12 -7.42 22.88
C ASP A 273 0.53 -8.30 23.96
N TYR A 274 0.66 -9.61 23.69
CA TYR A 274 1.32 -10.58 24.58
C TYR A 274 2.85 -10.38 24.68
N THR A 275 3.38 -9.17 24.48
CA THR A 275 4.80 -8.86 24.73
C THR A 275 5.10 -8.54 26.19
N ALA A 276 4.09 -8.43 27.05
CA ALA A 276 4.28 -8.47 28.50
C ALA A 276 4.53 -9.91 28.97
N GLN A 277 5.73 -10.15 29.50
CA GLN A 277 6.13 -11.40 30.15
C GLN A 277 5.13 -11.77 31.24
N TRP A 278 4.46 -12.91 31.10
CA TRP A 278 3.68 -13.50 32.19
C TRP A 278 4.65 -14.13 33.20
N LYS A 279 5.02 -13.39 34.25
CA LYS A 279 5.43 -14.00 35.52
C LYS A 279 4.17 -14.54 36.20
N ILE A 280 3.80 -15.77 35.88
CA ILE A 280 2.84 -16.51 36.71
C ILE A 280 3.62 -16.92 37.96
N LYS A 281 3.41 -16.22 39.07
CA LYS A 281 3.67 -16.78 40.40
C LYS A 281 2.54 -17.76 40.67
N LEU A 282 2.87 -19.04 40.67
CA LEU A 282 2.04 -20.07 41.30
C LEU A 282 2.14 -19.84 42.82
N TYR A 283 0.99 -19.64 43.45
CA TYR A 283 0.82 -19.89 44.88
C TYR A 283 0.40 -21.35 45.05
#